data_AF-A0A1I0M401-F1
#
_entry.id   AF-A0A1I0M401-F1
#
_cell.length_a   1.000
_cell.length_b   1.000
_cell.length_c   1.000
_cell.angle_alpha   90.00
_cell.angle_beta   90.00
_cell.angle_gamma   90.00
#
_symmetry.space_group_name_H-M   'P 1'
#
loop_
_entity.id
_entity.type
_entity.pdbx_description
1 polymer ?
#
loop_
_entity_poly.entity_id
_entity_poly.type
_entity_poly.pdbx_seq_one_letter_code
_entity_poly.pdbx_strand_id
1 'polypeptide(L)'
;MKNLTTIGTDWLQCKGASAANGKDSRNQRRMCVTEADALLNMMKKIIAGEAPENYDRFYQAHKDVFNMTAVKADYERMKQWYGHVTFENLKELQTMVVADFLKKDLLRADRAPTKRELLQVRLDKVEELLPADYELPEDFSHQCAKFRRYISWDGDILVINYNDYGRFMCHNLTRLSLYDLVSLFEFDILLSLIHQDMRQMAAAELRQEPKRESRSEPTAVADFGLLVCKPEKAALVTRRLHELMEGKTRPKDVLMPVRAAMDAGALRRPTWPEFCSEFGRDRLRCKSSLSNYTQPDIAPYQGSAFDEMVKEFRNLIL
;
A
#
# COMPACT_ATOMS: atom_id res chain seq x y z
N MET A 1 44.89 2.64 9.97
CA MET A 1 45.43 2.81 8.60
C MET A 1 46.08 1.51 8.14
N LYS A 2 45.33 0.68 7.41
CA LYS A 2 45.83 -0.32 6.43
C LYS A 2 44.61 -0.96 5.75
N ASN A 3 44.64 -0.98 4.42
CA ASN A 3 43.80 -1.74 3.49
C ASN A 3 42.36 -1.26 3.20
N LEU A 4 42.22 -0.01 2.73
CA LEU A 4 41.03 0.43 1.96
C LEU A 4 41.26 0.41 0.43
N THR A 5 42.43 -0.05 -0.04
CA THR A 5 42.86 0.06 -1.45
C THR A 5 42.62 -1.21 -2.28
N THR A 6 41.80 -2.15 -1.81
CA THR A 6 41.54 -3.40 -2.55
C THR A 6 40.08 -3.83 -2.44
N ILE A 7 39.15 -2.92 -2.71
CA ILE A 7 37.78 -3.30 -3.02
C ILE A 7 37.75 -3.46 -4.53
N GLY A 8 37.86 -4.71 -4.98
CA GLY A 8 37.92 -5.11 -6.38
C GLY A 8 36.75 -4.54 -7.17
N THR A 9 37.02 -4.21 -8.43
CA THR A 9 36.10 -3.63 -9.42
C THR A 9 34.98 -4.57 -9.89
N ASP A 10 34.73 -5.68 -9.18
CA ASP A 10 33.80 -6.74 -9.58
C ASP A 10 32.33 -6.46 -9.22
N TRP A 11 32.05 -5.43 -8.40
CA TRP A 11 30.69 -5.10 -7.94
C TRP A 11 29.90 -4.19 -8.90
N LEU A 12 30.50 -3.80 -10.04
CA LEU A 12 29.83 -3.03 -11.12
C LEU A 12 28.78 -3.84 -11.91
N GLN A 13 28.49 -5.07 -11.50
CA GLN A 13 27.36 -5.82 -12.02
C GLN A 13 26.08 -5.39 -11.30
N CYS A 14 25.47 -4.31 -11.81
CA CYS A 14 24.06 -4.02 -11.62
C CYS A 14 23.27 -5.31 -11.93
N LYS A 15 22.74 -5.98 -10.90
CA LYS A 15 21.79 -7.09 -11.07
C LYS A 15 20.53 -6.51 -11.73
N GLY A 16 20.51 -6.52 -13.06
CA GLY A 16 19.50 -5.87 -13.88
C GLY A 16 19.99 -5.43 -15.27
N ALA A 17 21.29 -5.48 -15.56
CA ALA A 17 21.81 -5.18 -16.90
C ALA A 17 21.63 -6.34 -17.90
N SER A 18 20.38 -6.75 -18.13
CA SER A 18 20.03 -7.56 -19.29
C SER A 18 19.52 -6.64 -20.40
N ALA A 19 20.39 -6.43 -21.38
CA ALA A 19 20.13 -5.87 -22.72
C ALA A 19 19.61 -4.41 -22.80
N ALA A 20 20.49 -3.43 -22.58
CA ALA A 20 20.31 -2.08 -23.13
C ALA A 20 21.58 -1.61 -23.84
N ASN A 21 21.41 -1.12 -25.08
CA ASN A 21 22.47 -0.72 -26.02
C ASN A 21 23.60 0.12 -25.40
N GLY A 22 24.83 -0.12 -25.85
CA GLY A 22 26.11 0.28 -25.21
C GLY A 22 26.44 1.76 -24.97
N LYS A 23 25.51 2.70 -25.19
CA LYS A 23 25.62 4.10 -24.74
C LYS A 23 24.88 4.34 -23.42
N ASP A 24 23.75 3.66 -23.20
CA ASP A 24 22.93 3.82 -22.00
C ASP A 24 23.61 3.21 -20.77
N SER A 25 24.22 2.04 -20.96
CA SER A 25 24.99 1.34 -19.92
C SER A 25 26.24 2.10 -19.44
N ARG A 26 26.86 2.94 -20.28
CA ARG A 26 28.01 3.77 -19.87
C ARG A 26 27.59 4.96 -19.02
N ASN A 27 26.48 5.61 -19.37
CA ASN A 27 25.93 6.71 -18.58
C ASN A 27 25.40 6.19 -17.24
N GLN A 28 24.67 5.07 -17.25
CA GLN A 28 24.16 4.44 -16.04
C GLN A 28 25.29 3.99 -15.09
N ARG A 29 26.38 3.40 -15.62
CA ARG A 29 27.57 3.06 -14.83
C ARG A 29 28.29 4.29 -14.27
N ARG A 30 28.40 5.39 -15.03
CA ARG A 30 28.99 6.66 -14.54
C ARG A 30 28.15 7.32 -13.44
N MET A 31 26.83 7.20 -13.51
CA MET A 31 25.92 7.71 -12.49
C MET A 31 26.09 6.96 -11.17
N CYS A 32 26.10 5.61 -11.20
CA CYS A 32 26.34 4.80 -10.00
C CYS A 32 27.72 5.05 -9.35
N VAL A 33 28.75 5.37 -10.13
CA VAL A 33 30.09 5.71 -9.60
C VAL A 33 30.08 7.08 -8.91
N THR A 34 29.41 8.09 -9.47
CA THR A 34 29.30 9.42 -8.87
C THR A 34 28.54 9.38 -7.53
N GLU A 35 27.45 8.60 -7.46
CA GLU A 35 26.67 8.39 -6.23
C GLU A 35 27.50 7.70 -5.15
N ALA A 36 28.27 6.67 -5.53
CA ALA A 36 29.16 5.95 -4.64
C ALA A 36 30.27 6.85 -4.07
N ASP A 37 30.89 7.71 -4.89
CA ASP A 37 31.92 8.65 -4.45
C ASP A 37 31.36 9.73 -3.50
N ALA A 38 30.15 10.22 -3.75
CA ALA A 38 29.51 11.18 -2.88
C ALA A 38 29.15 10.57 -1.51
N LEU A 39 28.65 9.32 -1.50
CA LEU A 39 28.40 8.56 -0.27
C LEU A 39 29.69 8.30 0.51
N LEU A 40 30.77 7.93 -0.18
CA LEU A 40 32.07 7.72 0.44
C LEU A 40 32.61 9.02 1.07
N ASN A 41 32.42 10.16 0.41
CA ASN A 41 32.83 11.46 0.93
C ASN A 41 31.97 11.92 2.12
N MET A 42 30.66 11.65 2.10
CA MET A 42 29.78 11.84 3.26
C MET A 42 30.29 11.03 4.47
N MET A 43 30.52 9.74 4.29
CA MET A 43 31.00 8.85 5.37
C MET A 43 32.31 9.38 5.96
N LYS A 44 33.26 9.84 5.12
CA LYS A 44 34.54 10.41 5.58
C LYS A 44 34.36 11.65 6.46
N LYS A 45 33.46 12.58 6.09
CA LYS A 45 33.22 13.82 6.86
C LYS A 45 32.61 13.53 8.24
N ILE A 46 31.68 12.58 8.31
CA ILE A 46 30.98 12.26 9.56
C ILE A 46 31.89 11.47 10.51
N ILE A 47 32.71 10.57 9.96
CA ILE A 47 33.76 9.87 10.72
C ILE A 47 34.79 10.86 11.28
N ALA A 48 34.99 12.01 10.63
CA ALA A 48 35.89 13.07 11.10
C ALA A 48 35.34 13.86 12.31
N GLY A 49 34.14 13.56 12.81
CA GLY A 49 33.64 14.03 14.11
C GLY A 49 32.66 15.21 14.08
N GLU A 50 32.18 15.63 12.90
CA GLU A 50 31.15 16.66 12.78
C GLU A 50 29.75 16.02 12.88
N ALA A 51 29.27 15.79 14.12
CA ALA A 51 27.89 15.38 14.33
C ALA A 51 26.94 16.50 13.83
N PRO A 52 25.94 16.19 12.98
CA PRO A 52 25.07 17.21 12.43
C PRO A 52 24.16 17.80 13.52
N GLU A 53 24.06 19.13 13.55
CA GLU A 53 23.16 19.86 14.46
C GLU A 53 21.68 19.53 14.21
N ASN A 54 21.34 19.11 12.98
CA ASN A 54 20.00 18.72 12.56
C ASN A 54 20.07 17.49 11.64
N TYR A 55 19.55 16.36 12.12
CA TYR A 55 19.60 15.08 11.40
C TYR A 55 18.67 15.00 10.19
N ASP A 56 17.56 15.77 10.19
CA ASP A 56 16.68 15.86 9.01
C ASP A 56 17.38 16.62 7.89
N ARG A 57 17.91 17.82 8.16
CA ARG A 57 18.69 18.58 7.15
C ARG A 57 19.87 17.76 6.64
N PHE A 58 20.56 17.04 7.54
CA PHE A 58 21.60 16.09 7.18
C PHE A 58 21.07 15.05 6.20
N TYR A 59 19.97 14.39 6.51
CA TYR A 59 19.40 13.34 5.67
C TYR A 59 18.99 13.89 4.28
N GLN A 60 18.26 15.01 4.21
CA GLN A 60 17.80 15.60 2.95
C GLN A 60 18.97 15.97 2.02
N ALA A 61 20.00 16.64 2.55
CA ALA A 61 21.15 17.07 1.76
C ALA A 61 21.87 15.89 1.08
N HIS A 62 21.79 14.71 1.66
CA HIS A 62 22.41 13.49 1.13
C HIS A 62 21.46 12.68 0.25
N LYS A 63 20.15 12.73 0.49
CA LYS A 63 19.12 12.16 -0.39
C LYS A 63 19.16 12.80 -1.78
N ASP A 64 19.37 14.12 -1.86
CA ASP A 64 19.39 14.87 -3.12
C ASP A 64 20.50 14.43 -4.09
N VAL A 65 21.50 13.69 -3.59
CA VAL A 65 22.61 13.19 -4.40
C VAL A 65 22.23 11.97 -5.25
N PHE A 66 21.12 11.31 -4.94
CA PHE A 66 20.68 10.09 -5.61
C PHE A 66 19.90 10.35 -6.88
N ASN A 67 20.24 9.63 -7.95
CA ASN A 67 19.51 9.68 -9.19
C ASN A 67 18.16 8.98 -9.07
N MET A 68 17.11 9.79 -8.98
CA MET A 68 15.73 9.31 -8.94
C MET A 68 15.27 8.62 -10.23
N THR A 69 16.03 8.70 -11.34
CA THR A 69 15.57 8.20 -12.65
C THR A 69 15.35 6.69 -12.65
N ALA A 70 16.27 5.92 -12.08
CA ALA A 70 16.16 4.46 -12.03
C ALA A 70 14.99 4.02 -11.11
N VAL A 71 14.94 4.59 -9.90
CA VAL A 71 13.86 4.30 -8.93
C VAL A 71 12.48 4.69 -9.50
N LYS A 72 12.39 5.82 -10.22
CA LYS A 72 11.17 6.23 -10.90
C LYS A 72 10.76 5.25 -12.00
N ALA A 73 11.70 4.79 -12.81
CA ALA A 73 11.41 3.80 -13.84
C ALA A 73 10.91 2.48 -13.21
N ASP A 74 11.44 2.08 -12.07
CA ASP A 74 11.01 0.89 -11.32
C ASP A 74 9.59 1.07 -10.77
N TYR A 75 9.32 2.23 -10.18
CA TYR A 75 7.98 2.60 -9.71
C TYR A 75 6.93 2.58 -10.85
N GLU A 76 7.25 3.15 -12.01
CA GLU A 76 6.34 3.12 -13.16
C GLU A 76 6.07 1.68 -13.65
N ARG A 77 7.06 0.79 -13.61
CA ARG A 77 6.86 -0.64 -13.92
C ARG A 77 5.96 -1.33 -12.90
N MET A 78 6.13 -1.04 -11.61
CA MET A 78 5.25 -1.58 -10.56
C MET A 78 3.79 -1.15 -10.78
N LYS A 79 3.56 0.11 -11.16
CA LYS A 79 2.20 0.61 -11.48
C LYS A 79 1.54 -0.12 -12.65
N GLN A 80 2.31 -0.56 -13.64
CA GLN A 80 1.78 -1.28 -14.81
C GLN A 80 1.11 -2.62 -14.44
N TRP A 81 1.49 -3.23 -13.31
CA TRP A 81 0.88 -4.48 -12.83
C TRP A 81 -0.60 -4.34 -12.52
N TYR A 82 -1.05 -3.14 -12.14
CA TYR A 82 -2.44 -2.90 -11.75
C TYR A 82 -3.36 -2.55 -12.92
N GLY A 83 -2.81 -2.24 -14.11
CA GLY A 83 -3.56 -1.75 -15.29
C GLY A 83 -4.16 -0.36 -15.08
N HIS A 84 -5.11 -0.22 -14.14
CA HIS A 84 -5.63 1.05 -13.65
C HIS A 84 -5.33 1.20 -12.15
N VAL A 85 -4.42 2.11 -11.83
CA VAL A 85 -3.99 2.35 -10.43
C VAL A 85 -5.12 3.03 -9.65
N THR A 86 -5.48 2.45 -8.50
CA THR A 86 -6.41 3.03 -7.52
C THR A 86 -5.70 3.37 -6.21
N PHE A 87 -6.35 4.15 -5.33
CA PHE A 87 -5.80 4.47 -4.01
C PHE A 87 -5.51 3.22 -3.17
N GLU A 88 -6.34 2.18 -3.25
CA GLU A 88 -6.09 0.89 -2.57
C GLU A 88 -4.89 0.14 -3.15
N ASN A 89 -4.68 0.19 -4.47
CA ASN A 89 -3.46 -0.38 -5.07
C ASN A 89 -2.20 0.35 -4.61
N LEU A 90 -2.30 1.67 -4.36
CA LEU A 90 -1.17 2.43 -3.81
C LEU A 90 -0.90 2.08 -2.34
N LYS A 91 -1.93 1.74 -1.54
CA LYS A 91 -1.76 1.25 -0.16
C LYS A 91 -1.12 -0.14 -0.12
N GLU A 92 -1.55 -1.03 -1.00
CA GLU A 92 -0.92 -2.34 -1.22
C GLU A 92 0.55 -2.16 -1.62
N LEU A 93 0.83 -1.30 -2.62
CA LEU A 93 2.19 -1.03 -3.07
C LEU A 93 3.07 -0.39 -1.98
N GLN A 94 2.55 0.56 -1.21
CA GLN A 94 3.24 1.13 -0.04
C GLN A 94 3.61 0.02 0.96
N THR A 95 2.67 -0.89 1.24
CA THR A 95 2.88 -2.00 2.19
C THR A 95 3.93 -2.98 1.67
N MET A 96 3.87 -3.36 0.40
CA MET A 96 4.83 -4.25 -0.24
C MET A 96 6.25 -3.66 -0.25
N VAL A 97 6.38 -2.37 -0.57
CA VAL A 97 7.68 -1.66 -0.54
C VAL A 97 8.26 -1.60 0.86
N VAL A 98 7.43 -1.36 1.88
CA VAL A 98 7.86 -1.43 3.28
C VAL A 98 8.28 -2.85 3.65
N ALA A 99 7.51 -3.87 3.26
CA ALA A 99 7.84 -5.25 3.57
C ALA A 99 9.16 -5.69 2.91
N ASP A 100 9.39 -5.34 1.64
CA ASP A 100 10.64 -5.60 0.92
C ASP A 100 11.82 -4.88 1.57
N PHE A 101 11.63 -3.64 2.04
CA PHE A 101 12.63 -2.90 2.79
C PHE A 101 13.01 -3.60 4.10
N LEU A 102 12.02 -4.07 4.85
CA LEU A 102 12.25 -4.75 6.13
C LEU A 102 12.90 -6.12 5.97
N LYS A 103 12.60 -6.84 4.89
CA LYS A 103 13.27 -8.11 4.53
C LYS A 103 14.78 -7.98 4.34
N LYS A 104 15.26 -6.80 3.95
CA LYS A 104 16.70 -6.54 3.75
C LYS A 104 17.47 -6.40 5.08
N ASP A 105 16.79 -6.40 6.24
CA ASP A 105 17.40 -6.25 7.57
C ASP A 105 18.37 -5.04 7.67
N LEU A 106 17.96 -3.92 7.06
CA LEU A 106 18.76 -2.68 7.05
C LEU A 106 18.80 -2.02 8.43
N LEU A 107 17.83 -2.35 9.29
CA LEU A 107 17.74 -1.88 10.67
C LEU A 107 18.46 -2.78 11.68
N ARG A 108 19.27 -3.74 11.24
CA ARG A 108 20.10 -4.60 12.11
C ARG A 108 21.03 -3.85 13.05
N ALA A 109 21.44 -2.64 12.65
CA ALA A 109 22.31 -1.80 13.45
C ALA A 109 21.58 -1.11 14.62
N ASP A 110 20.24 -1.04 14.57
CA ASP A 110 19.43 -0.47 15.64
C ASP A 110 19.35 -1.40 16.86
N ARG A 111 19.01 -0.84 18.02
CA ARG A 111 18.77 -1.61 19.25
C ARG A 111 17.63 -2.60 19.07
N ALA A 112 17.72 -3.74 19.75
CA ALA A 112 16.66 -4.73 19.77
C ALA A 112 15.32 -4.11 20.24
N PRO A 113 14.18 -4.57 19.68
CA PRO A 113 12.85 -4.22 20.20
C PRO A 113 12.66 -4.65 21.65
N THR A 114 11.99 -3.81 22.41
CA THR A 114 11.44 -4.20 23.72
C THR A 114 10.17 -5.04 23.54
N LYS A 115 9.80 -5.81 24.57
CA LYS A 115 8.53 -6.56 24.58
C LYS A 115 7.32 -5.65 24.30
N ARG A 116 7.32 -4.42 24.82
CA ARG A 116 6.25 -3.43 24.58
C ARG A 116 6.17 -3.01 23.11
N GLU A 117 7.32 -2.79 22.46
CA GLU A 117 7.36 -2.42 21.04
C GLU A 117 6.84 -3.56 20.15
N LEU A 118 7.18 -4.81 20.48
CA LEU A 118 6.70 -6.00 19.77
C LEU A 118 5.18 -6.20 19.89
N LEU A 119 4.61 -6.03 21.08
CA LEU A 119 3.15 -6.18 21.32
C LEU A 119 2.29 -5.17 20.53
N GLN A 120 2.90 -4.07 20.07
CA GLN A 120 2.22 -3.06 19.29
C GLN A 120 2.31 -3.29 17.78
N VAL A 121 3.04 -4.31 17.33
CA VAL A 121 3.10 -4.69 15.92
C VAL A 121 1.80 -5.37 15.53
N ARG A 122 1.14 -4.83 14.51
CA ARG A 122 -0.11 -5.35 13.93
C ARG A 122 0.19 -6.09 12.64
N LEU A 123 0.81 -7.26 12.77
CA LEU A 123 1.23 -8.07 11.62
C LEU A 123 0.02 -8.51 10.78
N ASP A 124 -1.12 -8.77 11.44
CA ASP A 124 -2.40 -9.05 10.81
C ASP A 124 -2.80 -8.00 9.76
N LYS A 125 -2.52 -6.72 10.04
CA LYS A 125 -2.82 -5.62 9.10
C LYS A 125 -1.88 -5.51 7.94
N VAL A 126 -0.64 -5.98 8.11
CA VAL A 126 0.35 -6.03 7.04
C VAL A 126 0.00 -7.18 6.10
N GLU A 127 -0.29 -8.36 6.65
CA GLU A 127 -0.66 -9.56 5.89
C GLU A 127 -1.97 -9.36 5.09
N GLU A 128 -2.95 -8.64 5.63
CA GLU A 128 -4.20 -8.28 4.93
C GLU A 128 -3.97 -7.50 3.61
N LEU A 129 -2.83 -6.81 3.49
CA LEU A 129 -2.49 -5.93 2.36
C LEU A 129 -1.39 -6.50 1.46
N LEU A 130 -0.84 -7.67 1.79
CA LEU A 130 0.20 -8.30 0.99
C LEU A 130 -0.39 -9.39 0.08
N PRO A 131 0.27 -9.71 -1.05
CA PRO A 131 -0.10 -10.85 -1.89
C PRO A 131 -0.13 -12.16 -1.07
N ALA A 132 -1.02 -13.08 -1.44
CA ALA A 132 -1.22 -14.33 -0.70
C ALA A 132 0.02 -15.23 -0.65
N ASP A 133 0.90 -15.12 -1.64
CA ASP A 133 2.18 -15.84 -1.77
C ASP A 133 3.37 -15.05 -1.21
N TYR A 134 3.14 -13.92 -0.55
CA TYR A 134 4.21 -13.08 -0.03
C TYR A 134 4.81 -13.68 1.25
N GLU A 135 6.00 -14.27 1.13
CA GLU A 135 6.69 -14.89 2.26
C GLU A 135 7.29 -13.84 3.21
N LEU A 136 6.95 -13.89 4.50
CA LEU A 136 7.54 -13.01 5.53
C LEU A 136 8.63 -13.76 6.32
N PRO A 137 9.79 -13.13 6.60
CA PRO A 137 10.82 -13.75 7.42
C PRO A 137 10.36 -13.90 8.88
N GLU A 138 10.92 -14.89 9.60
CA GLU A 138 10.53 -15.18 10.99
C GLU A 138 10.71 -13.97 11.93
N ASP A 139 11.73 -13.16 11.69
CA ASP A 139 12.04 -11.96 12.48
C ASP A 139 11.32 -10.70 11.99
N PHE A 140 10.39 -10.80 11.02
CA PHE A 140 9.74 -9.64 10.41
C PHE A 140 9.04 -8.74 11.44
N SER A 141 8.41 -9.35 12.46
CA SER A 141 7.81 -8.61 13.58
C SER A 141 8.82 -7.73 14.34
N HIS A 142 10.07 -8.18 14.46
CA HIS A 142 11.14 -7.40 15.07
C HIS A 142 11.56 -6.24 14.17
N GLN A 143 11.63 -6.46 12.86
CA GLN A 143 11.93 -5.40 11.89
C GLN A 143 10.82 -4.33 11.86
N CYS A 144 9.54 -4.74 11.88
CA CYS A 144 8.42 -3.81 12.02
C CYS A 144 8.52 -2.99 13.31
N ALA A 145 8.86 -3.62 14.44
CA ALA A 145 8.98 -2.94 15.71
C ALA A 145 10.10 -1.88 15.73
N LYS A 146 11.26 -2.17 15.10
CA LYS A 146 12.33 -1.19 14.91
C LYS A 146 11.85 -0.06 14.00
N PHE A 147 11.23 -0.39 12.86
CA PHE A 147 10.83 0.58 11.86
C PHE A 147 9.81 1.60 12.39
N ARG A 148 8.88 1.15 13.25
CA ARG A 148 7.91 2.03 13.94
C ARG A 148 8.52 3.18 14.74
N ARG A 149 9.82 3.16 15.05
CA ARG A 149 10.53 4.28 15.70
C ARG A 149 10.77 5.45 14.75
N TYR A 150 10.79 5.19 13.46
CA TYR A 150 11.17 6.14 12.40
C TYR A 150 9.99 6.61 11.57
N ILE A 151 8.77 6.20 11.92
CA ILE A 151 7.58 6.49 11.13
C ILE A 151 6.42 6.99 11.98
N SER A 152 5.53 7.70 11.32
CA SER A 152 4.19 8.02 11.77
C SER A 152 3.19 7.80 10.63
N TRP A 153 1.92 8.05 10.89
CA TRP A 153 0.84 7.92 9.90
C TRP A 153 0.09 9.25 9.79
N ASP A 154 -0.15 9.69 8.56
CA ASP A 154 -1.06 10.78 8.20
C ASP A 154 -2.21 10.18 7.37
N GLY A 155 -3.29 9.81 8.05
CA GLY A 155 -4.33 8.96 7.47
C GLY A 155 -3.77 7.62 7.02
N ASP A 156 -3.93 7.30 5.74
CA ASP A 156 -3.42 6.08 5.10
C ASP A 156 -1.97 6.22 4.57
N ILE A 157 -1.38 7.41 4.66
CA ILE A 157 -0.04 7.69 4.14
C ILE A 157 0.98 7.51 5.26
N LEU A 158 1.99 6.68 5.01
CA LEU A 158 3.11 6.50 5.92
C LEU A 158 4.05 7.72 5.84
N VAL A 159 4.50 8.22 6.99
CA VAL A 159 5.38 9.39 7.06
C VAL A 159 6.68 9.01 7.75
N ILE A 160 7.82 9.25 7.11
CA ILE A 160 9.14 9.07 7.72
C ILE A 160 9.46 10.27 8.61
N ASN A 161 9.84 10.01 9.86
CA ASN A 161 10.44 10.99 10.74
C ASN A 161 11.94 11.10 10.39
N TYR A 162 12.27 12.05 9.52
CA TYR A 162 13.63 12.23 9.00
C TYR A 162 14.66 12.60 10.06
N ASN A 163 14.25 13.17 11.19
CA ASN A 163 15.19 13.44 12.28
C ASN A 163 15.65 12.14 12.95
N ASP A 164 14.73 11.24 13.29
CA ASP A 164 15.10 9.95 13.89
C ASP A 164 15.72 9.00 12.86
N TYR A 165 15.23 9.00 11.62
CA TYR A 165 15.79 8.19 10.53
C TYR A 165 17.21 8.65 10.14
N GLY A 166 17.42 9.96 10.01
CA GLY A 166 18.73 10.56 9.77
C GLY A 166 19.70 10.32 10.93
N ARG A 167 19.21 10.36 12.18
CA ARG A 167 20.01 10.00 13.37
C ARG A 167 20.43 8.54 13.34
N PHE A 168 19.51 7.62 13.02
CA PHE A 168 19.84 6.19 12.87
C PHE A 168 20.96 6.00 11.85
N MET A 169 20.83 6.62 10.67
CA MET A 169 21.85 6.54 9.64
C MET A 169 23.18 7.07 10.15
N CYS A 170 23.21 8.32 10.63
CA CYS A 170 24.42 9.00 11.10
C CYS A 170 25.17 8.19 12.17
N HIS A 171 24.47 7.67 13.18
CA HIS A 171 25.09 6.91 14.26
C HIS A 171 25.55 5.52 13.84
N ASN A 172 25.01 4.96 12.75
CA ASN A 172 25.33 3.62 12.30
C ASN A 172 26.13 3.59 10.99
N LEU A 173 26.61 4.73 10.48
CA LEU A 173 27.34 4.81 9.21
C LEU A 173 28.50 3.82 9.11
N THR A 174 29.25 3.60 10.18
CA THR A 174 30.38 2.65 10.18
C THR A 174 29.95 1.18 10.11
N ARG A 175 28.66 0.90 10.34
CA ARG A 175 28.05 -0.43 10.32
C ARG A 175 27.18 -0.66 9.08
N LEU A 176 26.94 0.39 8.30
CA LEU A 176 26.19 0.35 7.05
C LEU A 176 27.16 0.30 5.88
N SER A 177 26.96 -0.67 4.99
CA SER A 177 27.64 -0.71 3.72
C SER A 177 27.09 0.35 2.77
N LEU A 178 27.82 0.62 1.69
CA LEU A 178 27.33 1.47 0.61
C LEU A 178 25.98 0.98 0.07
N TYR A 179 25.81 -0.34 -0.07
CA TYR A 179 24.56 -0.96 -0.51
C TYR A 179 23.40 -0.71 0.46
N ASP A 180 23.66 -0.75 1.77
CA ASP A 180 22.65 -0.44 2.77
C ASP A 180 22.20 1.02 2.66
N LEU A 181 23.16 1.95 2.51
CA LEU A 181 22.88 3.37 2.34
C LEU A 181 22.03 3.62 1.09
N VAL A 182 22.44 3.08 -0.06
CA VAL A 182 21.67 3.17 -1.31
C VAL A 182 20.24 2.63 -1.09
N SER A 183 20.10 1.47 -0.45
CA SER A 183 18.79 0.86 -0.20
C SER A 183 17.90 1.70 0.73
N LEU A 184 18.48 2.40 1.73
CA LEU A 184 17.75 3.29 2.62
C LEU A 184 17.17 4.51 1.87
N PHE A 185 17.93 5.06 0.92
CA PHE A 185 17.48 6.20 0.11
C PHE A 185 16.52 5.78 -1.00
N GLU A 186 16.78 4.66 -1.70
CA GLU A 186 15.87 4.12 -2.71
C GLU A 186 14.48 3.85 -2.13
N PHE A 187 14.44 3.28 -0.91
CA PHE A 187 13.19 3.04 -0.18
C PHE A 187 12.40 4.33 0.03
N ASP A 188 13.04 5.38 0.54
CA ASP A 188 12.39 6.67 0.77
C ASP A 188 11.96 7.35 -0.53
N ILE A 189 12.78 7.30 -1.58
CA ILE A 189 12.40 7.80 -2.91
C ILE A 189 11.15 7.07 -3.41
N LEU A 190 11.12 5.73 -3.33
CA LEU A 190 10.00 4.93 -3.79
C LEU A 190 8.71 5.25 -3.00
N LEU A 191 8.81 5.35 -1.67
CA LEU A 191 7.72 5.82 -0.83
C LEU A 191 7.24 7.22 -1.22
N SER A 192 8.15 8.15 -1.49
CA SER A 192 7.78 9.52 -1.87
C SER A 192 6.98 9.57 -3.19
N LEU A 193 7.31 8.70 -4.15
CA LEU A 193 6.59 8.58 -5.42
C LEU A 193 5.18 8.00 -5.19
N ILE A 194 5.06 6.96 -4.37
CA ILE A 194 3.75 6.37 -3.99
C ILE A 194 2.89 7.42 -3.29
N HIS A 195 3.44 8.11 -2.29
CA HIS A 195 2.73 9.14 -1.53
C HIS A 195 2.30 10.31 -2.42
N GLN A 196 3.12 10.68 -3.41
CA GLN A 196 2.75 11.71 -4.39
C GLN A 196 1.49 11.31 -5.16
N ASP A 197 1.42 10.08 -5.65
CA ASP A 197 0.23 9.58 -6.37
C ASP A 197 -0.97 9.42 -5.43
N MET A 198 -0.77 8.96 -4.19
CA MET A 198 -1.83 8.87 -3.17
C MET A 198 -2.45 10.24 -2.89
N ARG A 199 -1.62 11.27 -2.68
CA ARG A 199 -2.10 12.65 -2.45
C ARG A 199 -2.81 13.22 -3.67
N GLN A 200 -2.33 12.94 -4.88
CA GLN A 200 -3.00 13.37 -6.11
C GLN A 200 -4.38 12.73 -6.24
N MET A 201 -4.52 11.44 -5.94
CA MET A 201 -5.80 10.75 -5.96
C MET A 201 -6.75 11.28 -4.89
N ALA A 202 -6.28 11.43 -3.64
CA ALA A 202 -7.09 12.00 -2.56
C ALA A 202 -7.55 13.43 -2.89
N ALA A 203 -6.68 14.26 -3.46
CA ALA A 203 -7.03 15.61 -3.91
C ALA A 203 -8.00 15.61 -5.10
N ALA A 204 -7.89 14.63 -6.01
CA ALA A 204 -8.82 14.48 -7.13
C ALA A 204 -10.21 14.04 -6.66
N GLU A 205 -10.30 13.17 -5.66
CA GLU A 205 -11.57 12.77 -5.03
C GLU A 205 -12.25 13.96 -4.31
N LEU A 206 -11.49 14.75 -3.55
CA LEU A 206 -11.98 15.98 -2.92
C LEU A 206 -12.42 17.06 -3.94
N ARG A 207 -11.78 17.14 -5.11
CA ARG A 207 -12.19 18.05 -6.19
C ARG A 207 -13.43 17.55 -6.95
N GLN A 208 -13.72 16.25 -6.88
CA GLN A 208 -14.94 15.65 -7.41
C GLN A 208 -16.11 15.68 -6.40
N GLU A 209 -15.87 16.06 -5.14
CA GLU A 209 -16.95 16.48 -4.25
C GLU A 209 -17.52 17.81 -4.75
N PRO A 210 -18.80 17.87 -5.17
CA PRO A 210 -19.32 19.09 -5.73
C PRO A 210 -19.62 20.09 -4.60
N LYS A 211 -18.97 21.26 -4.67
CA LYS A 211 -19.70 22.53 -4.49
C LYS A 211 -20.80 22.58 -5.56
N ARG A 212 -21.94 21.96 -5.28
CA ARG A 212 -23.22 22.28 -5.91
C ARG A 212 -24.24 22.57 -4.81
N GLU A 213 -24.12 23.77 -4.26
CA GLU A 213 -25.33 24.51 -3.95
C GLU A 213 -26.03 24.84 -5.28
N SER A 214 -27.32 24.51 -5.37
CA SER A 214 -28.26 24.94 -6.41
C SER A 214 -27.92 24.57 -7.86
N ARG A 215 -28.17 23.32 -8.25
CA ARG A 215 -28.85 23.10 -9.53
C ARG A 215 -29.67 21.81 -9.46
N SER A 216 -30.96 22.01 -9.22
CA SER A 216 -32.00 21.02 -9.45
C SER A 216 -31.96 20.59 -10.91
N GLU A 217 -31.58 19.35 -11.18
CA GLU A 217 -32.09 18.62 -12.33
C GLU A 217 -32.41 17.17 -11.91
N PRO A 218 -33.52 16.62 -12.41
CA PRO A 218 -34.14 15.42 -11.88
C PRO A 218 -33.49 14.19 -12.50
N THR A 219 -33.15 13.21 -11.67
CA THR A 219 -32.90 11.86 -12.17
C THR A 219 -33.59 10.91 -11.23
N ALA A 220 -34.58 10.20 -11.77
CA ALA A 220 -35.40 9.24 -11.05
C ALA A 220 -34.52 8.35 -10.16
N VAL A 221 -34.77 8.41 -8.86
CA VAL A 221 -34.21 7.48 -7.88
C VAL A 221 -34.65 6.09 -8.34
N ALA A 222 -33.72 5.31 -8.89
CA ALA A 222 -34.02 3.95 -9.29
C ALA A 222 -34.38 3.18 -8.01
N ASP A 223 -35.65 2.80 -7.90
CA ASP A 223 -36.15 1.96 -6.82
C ASP A 223 -35.34 0.66 -6.79
N PHE A 224 -34.68 0.38 -5.67
CA PHE A 224 -33.85 -0.82 -5.48
C PHE A 224 -34.68 -2.10 -5.66
N GLY A 225 -36.00 -2.04 -5.45
CA GLY A 225 -36.92 -3.13 -5.76
C GLY A 225 -36.88 -3.59 -7.21
N LEU A 226 -36.51 -2.71 -8.16
CA LEU A 226 -36.35 -3.04 -9.59
C LEU A 226 -35.14 -3.94 -9.88
N LEU A 227 -34.26 -4.14 -8.89
CA LEU A 227 -33.13 -5.06 -8.99
C LEU A 227 -33.52 -6.51 -8.72
N VAL A 228 -34.65 -6.73 -8.05
CA VAL A 228 -35.12 -8.07 -7.68
C VAL A 228 -35.68 -8.74 -8.92
N CYS A 229 -35.17 -9.93 -9.25
CA CYS A 229 -35.52 -10.62 -10.50
C CYS A 229 -37.01 -10.97 -10.60
N LYS A 230 -37.71 -11.07 -9.46
CA LYS A 230 -39.16 -11.25 -9.35
C LYS A 230 -39.79 -10.04 -8.67
N PRO A 231 -40.40 -9.09 -9.41
CA PRO A 231 -40.92 -7.84 -8.86
C PRO A 231 -41.92 -8.03 -7.71
N GLU A 232 -42.76 -9.07 -7.76
CA GLU A 232 -43.73 -9.40 -6.73
C GLU A 232 -43.10 -9.83 -5.39
N LYS A 233 -41.82 -10.20 -5.41
CA LYS A 233 -41.03 -10.57 -4.22
C LYS A 233 -40.10 -9.43 -3.77
N ALA A 234 -40.11 -8.28 -4.44
CA ALA A 234 -39.16 -7.19 -4.20
C ALA A 234 -39.12 -6.74 -2.73
N ALA A 235 -40.28 -6.44 -2.14
CA ALA A 235 -40.37 -6.02 -0.74
C ALA A 235 -39.81 -7.08 0.23
N LEU A 236 -40.03 -8.36 -0.05
CA LEU A 236 -39.58 -9.46 0.80
C LEU A 236 -38.06 -9.63 0.74
N VAL A 237 -37.48 -9.61 -0.48
CA VAL A 237 -36.03 -9.72 -0.68
C VAL A 237 -35.31 -8.50 -0.10
N THR A 238 -35.78 -7.29 -0.36
CA THR A 238 -35.19 -6.06 0.17
C THR A 238 -35.24 -6.01 1.70
N ARG A 239 -36.39 -6.35 2.31
CA ARG A 239 -36.50 -6.42 3.77
C ARG A 239 -35.52 -7.41 4.36
N ARG A 240 -35.39 -8.60 3.75
CA ARG A 240 -34.48 -9.63 4.24
C ARG A 240 -33.01 -9.20 4.14
N LEU A 241 -32.65 -8.46 3.09
CA LEU A 241 -31.32 -7.87 2.95
C LEU A 241 -31.02 -6.90 4.10
N HIS A 242 -31.95 -6.00 4.44
CA HIS A 242 -31.79 -5.10 5.59
C HIS A 242 -31.62 -5.87 6.92
N GLU A 243 -32.49 -6.84 7.20
CA GLU A 243 -32.42 -7.68 8.40
C GLU A 243 -31.06 -8.40 8.53
N LEU A 244 -30.57 -8.99 7.44
CA LEU A 244 -29.30 -9.73 7.43
C LEU A 244 -28.08 -8.81 7.47
N MET A 245 -28.23 -7.54 7.10
CA MET A 245 -27.16 -6.56 7.17
C MET A 245 -27.09 -5.87 8.52
N GLU A 246 -28.19 -5.80 9.26
CA GLU A 246 -28.29 -5.05 10.51
C GLU A 246 -27.21 -5.46 11.54
N GLY A 247 -26.64 -4.47 12.23
CA GLY A 247 -25.54 -4.68 13.19
C GLY A 247 -24.17 -5.03 12.59
N LYS A 248 -24.06 -5.33 11.30
CA LYS A 248 -22.78 -5.67 10.65
C LYS A 248 -22.02 -4.42 10.22
N THR A 249 -20.71 -4.43 10.46
CA THR A 249 -19.81 -3.28 10.20
C THR A 249 -18.69 -3.60 9.21
N ARG A 250 -18.32 -4.88 9.05
CA ARG A 250 -17.30 -5.31 8.10
C ARG A 250 -17.91 -5.41 6.70
N PRO A 251 -17.27 -4.85 5.65
CA PRO A 251 -17.79 -4.90 4.28
C PRO A 251 -18.12 -6.32 3.79
N LYS A 252 -17.27 -7.30 4.14
CA LYS A 252 -17.48 -8.72 3.84
C LYS A 252 -18.81 -9.23 4.42
N ASP A 253 -19.11 -8.92 5.68
CA ASP A 253 -20.31 -9.43 6.34
C ASP A 253 -21.57 -8.69 5.89
N VAL A 254 -21.44 -7.39 5.59
CA VAL A 254 -22.50 -6.54 5.02
C VAL A 254 -22.90 -7.00 3.61
N LEU A 255 -21.93 -7.43 2.79
CA LEU A 255 -22.17 -7.78 1.40
C LEU A 255 -22.44 -9.26 1.15
N MET A 256 -22.19 -10.13 2.15
CA MET A 256 -22.52 -11.55 2.07
C MET A 256 -24.00 -11.80 1.70
N PRO A 257 -25.00 -11.11 2.29
CA PRO A 257 -26.40 -11.28 1.91
C PRO A 257 -26.70 -10.82 0.48
N VAL A 258 -26.08 -9.73 0.01
CA VAL A 258 -26.23 -9.27 -1.39
C VAL A 258 -25.74 -10.35 -2.34
N ARG A 259 -24.55 -10.90 -2.07
CA ARG A 259 -23.98 -11.94 -2.92
C ARG A 259 -24.80 -13.23 -2.85
N ALA A 260 -25.29 -13.62 -1.68
CA ALA A 260 -26.16 -14.78 -1.55
C ALA A 260 -27.46 -14.62 -2.36
N ALA A 261 -28.08 -13.43 -2.32
CA ALA A 261 -29.25 -13.12 -3.12
C ALA A 261 -28.95 -13.15 -4.64
N MET A 262 -27.76 -12.70 -5.05
CA MET A 262 -27.32 -12.80 -6.46
C MET A 262 -27.12 -14.25 -6.90
N ASP A 263 -26.42 -15.07 -6.12
CA ASP A 263 -26.16 -16.48 -6.44
C ASP A 263 -27.43 -17.35 -6.35
N ALA A 264 -28.42 -16.90 -5.57
CA ALA A 264 -29.75 -17.48 -5.56
C ALA A 264 -30.59 -17.12 -6.80
N GLY A 265 -30.17 -16.14 -7.59
CA GLY A 265 -30.94 -15.57 -8.70
C GLY A 265 -32.05 -14.61 -8.26
N ALA A 266 -32.05 -14.19 -6.99
CA ALA A 266 -33.07 -13.30 -6.43
C ALA A 266 -32.83 -11.83 -6.76
N LEU A 267 -31.57 -11.44 -6.99
CA LEU A 267 -31.18 -10.04 -7.19
C LEU A 267 -30.16 -9.95 -8.34
N ARG A 268 -30.34 -8.99 -9.26
CA ARG A 268 -29.24 -8.65 -10.18
C ARG A 268 -28.12 -7.93 -9.43
N ARG A 269 -26.93 -7.91 -10.00
CA ARG A 269 -25.82 -7.15 -9.40
C ARG A 269 -26.20 -5.65 -9.28
N PRO A 270 -26.20 -5.08 -8.05
CA PRO A 270 -26.44 -3.65 -7.87
C PRO A 270 -25.21 -2.86 -8.32
N THR A 271 -25.44 -1.71 -8.94
CA THR A 271 -24.42 -0.68 -9.11
C THR A 271 -24.19 0.06 -7.77
N TRP A 272 -23.09 0.80 -7.68
CA TRP A 272 -22.80 1.59 -6.48
C TRP A 272 -23.89 2.63 -6.15
N PRO A 273 -24.41 3.42 -7.12
CA PRO A 273 -25.51 4.35 -6.84
C PRO A 273 -26.78 3.65 -6.35
N GLU A 274 -27.15 2.52 -6.96
CA GLU A 274 -28.33 1.75 -6.57
C GLU A 274 -28.21 1.21 -5.13
N PHE A 275 -27.06 0.63 -4.79
CA PHE A 275 -26.80 0.17 -3.43
C PHE A 275 -26.86 1.31 -2.41
N CYS A 276 -26.25 2.45 -2.72
CA CYS A 276 -26.23 3.61 -1.80
C CYS A 276 -27.61 4.24 -1.62
N SER A 277 -28.46 4.19 -2.65
CA SER A 277 -29.84 4.67 -2.58
C SER A 277 -30.67 3.89 -1.56
N GLU A 278 -30.42 2.59 -1.41
CA GLU A 278 -31.19 1.72 -0.52
C GLU A 278 -30.59 1.64 0.89
N PHE A 279 -29.28 1.41 0.98
CA PHE A 279 -28.61 1.10 2.26
C PHE A 279 -27.85 2.28 2.86
N GLY A 280 -27.79 3.41 2.15
CA GLY A 280 -27.03 4.59 2.54
C GLY A 280 -25.55 4.51 2.14
N ARG A 281 -24.96 5.67 1.83
CA ARG A 281 -23.56 5.80 1.40
C ARG A 281 -22.56 5.41 2.49
N ASP A 282 -22.92 5.62 3.75
CA ASP A 282 -22.06 5.34 4.90
C ASP A 282 -21.98 3.84 5.26
N ARG A 283 -22.80 3.00 4.61
CA ARG A 283 -22.83 1.56 4.87
C ARG A 283 -21.56 0.84 4.45
N LEU A 284 -20.86 1.37 3.45
CA LEU A 284 -19.60 0.84 2.94
C LEU A 284 -18.61 1.97 2.75
N ARG A 285 -17.35 1.77 3.15
CA ARG A 285 -16.31 2.79 3.04
C ARG A 285 -15.94 3.15 1.61
N CYS A 286 -16.09 2.22 0.67
CA CYS A 286 -15.65 2.41 -0.71
C CYS A 286 -16.42 1.54 -1.70
N LYS A 287 -16.56 2.02 -2.94
CA LYS A 287 -17.21 1.30 -4.06
C LYS A 287 -16.51 -0.01 -4.43
N SER A 288 -15.20 -0.10 -4.21
CA SER A 288 -14.40 -1.31 -4.47
C SER A 288 -14.83 -2.45 -3.56
N SER A 289 -15.26 -2.18 -2.33
CA SER A 289 -15.83 -3.21 -1.44
C SER A 289 -17.06 -3.86 -2.08
N LEU A 290 -18.01 -3.07 -2.59
CA LEU A 290 -19.17 -3.61 -3.29
C LEU A 290 -18.73 -4.49 -4.46
N SER A 291 -17.74 -4.06 -5.25
CA SER A 291 -17.26 -4.85 -6.39
C SER A 291 -16.62 -6.17 -5.95
N ASN A 292 -15.61 -6.11 -5.08
CA ASN A 292 -14.78 -7.26 -4.70
C ASN A 292 -15.61 -8.39 -4.05
N TYR A 293 -16.65 -8.01 -3.31
CA TYR A 293 -17.48 -8.98 -2.59
C TYR A 293 -18.72 -9.44 -3.37
N THR A 294 -19.03 -8.86 -4.54
CA THR A 294 -20.15 -9.25 -5.39
C THR A 294 -19.76 -9.74 -6.79
N GLN A 295 -18.47 -9.72 -7.14
CA GLN A 295 -17.98 -10.17 -8.45
C GLN A 295 -18.10 -11.69 -8.65
N PRO A 296 -18.79 -12.18 -9.70
CA PRO A 296 -19.00 -13.62 -9.94
C PRO A 296 -17.71 -14.44 -9.93
N ASP A 297 -16.65 -13.92 -10.55
CA ASP A 297 -15.36 -14.60 -10.75
C ASP A 297 -14.52 -14.69 -9.48
N ILE A 298 -14.92 -13.96 -8.43
CA ILE A 298 -14.31 -14.01 -7.11
C ILE A 298 -15.24 -14.85 -6.22
N ALA A 299 -14.67 -15.82 -5.51
CA ALA A 299 -15.37 -16.64 -4.51
C ALA A 299 -15.00 -16.18 -3.07
N PRO A 300 -15.42 -14.98 -2.62
CA PRO A 300 -15.01 -14.42 -1.34
C PRO A 300 -15.68 -15.10 -0.13
N TYR A 301 -16.70 -15.92 -0.38
CA TYR A 301 -17.48 -16.65 0.63
C TYR A 301 -17.43 -18.15 0.36
N GLN A 302 -17.20 -18.93 1.40
CA GLN A 302 -17.21 -20.39 1.39
C GLN A 302 -17.82 -20.89 2.71
N GLY A 303 -18.46 -22.06 2.66
CA GLY A 303 -18.96 -22.76 3.86
C GLY A 303 -20.49 -22.74 4.00
N SER A 304 -20.97 -23.59 4.91
CA SER A 304 -22.39 -23.93 5.08
C SER A 304 -23.28 -22.72 5.35
N ALA A 305 -22.81 -21.73 6.12
CA ALA A 305 -23.59 -20.54 6.44
C ALA A 305 -23.93 -19.68 5.20
N PHE A 306 -23.02 -19.60 4.22
CA PHE A 306 -23.30 -18.91 2.96
C PHE A 306 -24.26 -19.72 2.09
N ASP A 307 -24.04 -21.04 1.99
CA ASP A 307 -24.91 -21.93 1.21
C ASP A 307 -26.35 -21.97 1.74
N GLU A 308 -26.52 -21.92 3.07
CA GLU A 308 -27.83 -21.80 3.73
C GLU A 308 -28.51 -20.48 3.35
N MET A 309 -27.77 -19.37 3.35
CA MET A 309 -28.30 -18.06 2.96
C MET A 309 -28.69 -18.02 1.47
N VAL A 310 -27.92 -18.65 0.59
CA VAL A 310 -28.27 -18.80 -0.84
C VAL A 310 -29.56 -19.61 -0.99
N LYS A 311 -29.70 -20.73 -0.26
CA LYS A 311 -30.94 -21.53 -0.26
C LYS A 311 -32.13 -20.72 0.28
N GLU A 312 -31.91 -19.92 1.32
CA GLU A 312 -32.94 -19.05 1.89
C GLU A 312 -33.46 -18.05 0.85
N PHE A 313 -32.56 -17.30 0.18
CA PHE A 313 -32.97 -16.37 -0.88
C PHE A 313 -33.64 -17.08 -2.06
N ARG A 314 -33.18 -18.29 -2.41
CA ARG A 314 -33.81 -19.10 -3.46
C ARG A 314 -35.25 -19.46 -3.09
N ASN A 315 -35.51 -19.83 -1.83
CA ASN A 315 -36.85 -20.14 -1.34
C ASN A 315 -37.76 -18.90 -1.29
N LEU A 316 -37.23 -17.71 -1.01
CA LEU A 316 -38.00 -16.46 -1.01
C LEU A 316 -38.58 -16.14 -2.39
N ILE A 317 -37.84 -16.51 -3.45
CA ILE A 317 -38.25 -16.28 -4.83
C ILE A 317 -38.96 -17.47 -5.48
N LEU A 318 -39.15 -18.61 -4.80
CA LEU A 318 -40.04 -19.67 -5.29
C LEU A 318 -41.51 -19.22 -5.20
#